data_AF-A0A2N9MNR7-F1
#
_entry.id   AF-A0A2N9MNR7-F1
#
_cell.length_a   1.000
_cell.length_b   1.000
_cell.length_c   1.000
_cell.angle_alpha   90.00
_cell.angle_beta   90.00
_cell.angle_gamma   90.00
#
_symmetry.space_group_name_H-M   'P 1'
#
loop_
_entity.id
_entity.type
_entity.pdbx_description
1 polymer ?
#
loop_
_entity_poly.entity_id
_entity_poly.type
_entity_poly.pdbx_seq_one_letter_code
_entity_poly.pdbx_strand_id
1 'polypeptide(L)' 'MHRTTVMIPPDLKRRASEQARLHDISLGEFMRRALEAAIKQIRAGDDPLLRDSAVFPGGTPRDLSTRHDAYLYRTRQSK' A
#
# COMPACT_ATOMS: atom_id res chain seq x y z
N MET A 1 -19.29 11.19 16.05
CA MET A 1 -18.10 10.57 16.69
C MET A 1 -18.56 9.65 17.80
N HIS A 2 -17.88 8.53 18.03
CA HIS A 2 -18.09 7.66 19.18
C HIS A 2 -16.90 7.77 20.13
N ARG A 3 -17.14 7.78 21.45
CA ARG A 3 -16.07 7.80 22.45
C ARG A 3 -15.46 6.40 22.57
N THR A 4 -14.18 6.29 22.24
CA THR A 4 -13.42 5.04 22.36
C THR A 4 -12.26 5.25 23.32
N THR A 5 -12.13 4.35 24.30
CA THR A 5 -11.00 4.35 25.23
C THR A 5 -10.00 3.30 24.78
N VAL A 6 -8.74 3.69 24.59
CA VAL A 6 -7.66 2.79 24.18
C VAL A 6 -6.51 2.98 25.17
N MET A 7 -5.92 1.88 25.64
CA MET A 7 -4.70 1.96 26.44
C MET A 7 -3.51 2.11 25.52
N ILE A 8 -2.64 3.08 25.82
CA ILE A 8 -1.41 3.32 25.06
C ILE A 8 -0.23 3.43 26.03
N PRO A 9 0.97 2.96 25.65
CA PRO A 9 2.16 3.13 26.47
C PRO A 9 2.42 4.61 26.79
N PRO A 10 2.91 4.93 28.00
CA PRO A 10 3.12 6.31 28.42
C PRO A 10 4.08 7.07 27.51
N ASP A 11 5.16 6.42 27.05
CA ASP A 11 6.11 7.01 26.11
C ASP A 11 5.52 7.30 24.73
N LEU A 12 4.59 6.46 24.28
CA LEU A 12 3.89 6.69 23.01
C LEU A 12 2.95 7.88 23.14
N LYS A 13 2.19 7.97 24.24
CA LYS A 13 1.32 9.12 24.53
C LYS A 13 2.10 10.43 24.58
N ARG A 14 3.27 10.42 25.24
CA ARG A 14 4.13 11.60 25.35
C ARG A 14 4.58 12.09 23.97
N ARG A 15 5.18 11.21 23.17
CA ARG A 15 5.63 11.54 21.81
C ARG A 15 4.48 12.00 20.91
N ALA A 16 3.33 11.32 20.96
CA ALA A 16 2.16 11.73 20.18
C ALA A 16 1.65 13.13 20.60
N SER A 17 1.70 13.46 21.89
CA SER A 17 1.30 14.78 22.40
C SER A 17 2.28 15.87 21.98
N GLU A 18 3.59 15.59 21.99
CA GLU A 18 4.62 16.51 21.49
C GLU A 18 4.41 16.80 20.00
N GLN A 19 4.19 15.76 19.18
CA GLN A 19 3.92 15.91 17.76
C GLN A 19 2.62 16.68 17.49
N ALA A 20 1.55 16.41 18.23
CA ALA A 20 0.29 17.14 18.09
C ALA A 20 0.49 18.65 18.35
N ARG A 21 1.28 19.01 19.38
CA ARG A 21 1.62 20.41 19.68
C ARG A 21 2.44 21.07 18.58
N LEU A 22 3.43 20.37 18.01
CA LEU A 22 4.23 20.89 16.90
C LEU A 22 3.39 21.23 15.67
N HIS A 23 2.25 20.54 15.50
CA HIS A 23 1.32 20.74 14.40
C HIS A 23 0.11 21.62 14.77
N ASP A 24 0.10 22.24 15.96
CA ASP A 24 -1.01 23.06 16.47
C ASP A 24 -2.39 22.36 16.41
N ILE A 25 -2.41 21.06 16.70
CA ILE A 25 -3.63 20.24 16.72
C ILE A 25 -3.79 19.49 18.04
N SER A 26 -5.01 19.04 18.32
CA SER A 26 -5.27 18.19 19.47
C SER A 26 -4.66 16.79 19.32
N LEU A 27 -4.35 16.13 20.44
CA LEU A 27 -3.91 14.72 20.42
C LEU A 27 -4.94 13.80 19.74
N GLY A 28 -6.24 14.05 19.92
CA GLY A 28 -7.29 13.27 19.30
C GLY A 28 -7.34 13.43 17.77
N GLU A 29 -7.05 14.63 17.27
CA GLU A 29 -6.92 14.90 15.84
C GLU A 29 -5.68 14.20 15.27
N PHE A 30 -4.54 14.32 15.96
CA PHE A 30 -3.32 13.62 15.57
C PHE A 30 -3.51 12.11 15.49
N MET A 31 -4.14 11.50 16.51
CA MET A 31 -4.45 10.07 16.54
C MET A 31 -5.36 9.66 15.37
N ARG A 32 -6.36 10.47 15.03
CA ARG A 32 -7.25 10.20 13.89
C ARG A 32 -6.49 10.19 12.57
N ARG A 33 -5.67 11.22 12.32
CA ARG A 33 -4.86 11.32 11.09
C ARG A 33 -3.87 10.16 10.98
N ALA A 34 -3.23 9.79 12.09
CA ALA A 34 -2.31 8.66 12.12
C ALA A 34 -3.02 7.34 11.78
N LEU A 35 -4.22 7.11 12.33
CA LEU A 35 -5.03 5.93 12.02
C LEU A 35 -5.48 5.90 10.56
N GLU A 36 -5.95 7.04 10.03
CA GLU A 36 -6.34 7.15 8.61
C GLU A 36 -5.16 6.89 7.68
N ALA A 37 -3.98 7.42 7.99
CA ALA A 37 -2.76 7.20 7.23
C ALA A 37 -2.33 5.72 7.26
N ALA A 38 -2.36 5.09 8.44
CA ALA A 38 -2.04 3.67 8.60
C ALA A 38 -3.00 2.77 7.79
N ILE A 39 -4.30 3.04 7.82
CA ILE A 39 -5.29 2.31 7.02
C ILE A 39 -5.04 2.49 5.51
N LYS A 40 -4.75 3.72 5.06
CA LYS A 40 -4.41 3.97 3.65
C LYS A 40 -3.16 3.21 3.22
N GLN A 41 -2.14 3.16 4.08
CA GLN A 41 -0.90 2.44 3.78
C GLN A 41 -1.12 0.92 3.69
N ILE A 42 -1.95 0.35 4.57
CA ILE A 42 -2.35 -1.06 4.48
C ILE A 42 -3.03 -1.35 3.14
N ARG A 43 -3.96 -0.48 2.71
CA ARG A 43 -4.64 -0.63 1.41
C ARG A 43 -3.71 -0.47 0.21
N ALA A 44 -2.72 0.42 0.29
CA ALA A 44 -1.74 0.61 -0.77
C ALA A 44 -0.81 -0.61 -0.92
N GLY A 45 -0.49 -1.32 0.17
CA GLY A 45 0.27 -2.58 0.13
C GLY A 45 -0.53 -3.80 -0.37
N ASP A 46 -1.86 -3.69 -0.41
CA ASP A 46 -2.77 -4.70 -0.95
C ASP A 46 -3.14 -4.46 -2.43
N ASP A 47 -2.60 -3.41 -3.07
CA ASP A 47 -2.79 -3.17 -4.50
C ASP A 47 -2.17 -4.32 -5.32
N PRO A 48 -2.98 -5.12 -6.04
CA PRO A 48 -2.48 -6.23 -6.86
C PRO A 48 -1.46 -5.79 -7.92
N LEU A 49 -1.49 -4.52 -8.36
CA LEU A 49 -0.52 -3.97 -9.31
C LEU A 49 0.84 -3.69 -8.65
N LEU A 50 0.89 -3.44 -7.34
CA LEU A 50 2.12 -3.15 -6.60
C LEU A 50 2.64 -4.36 -5.82
N ARG A 51 1.88 -5.45 -5.74
CA ARG A 51 2.33 -6.78 -5.26
C ARG A 51 3.19 -7.52 -6.28
N ASP A 52 3.82 -6.80 -7.21
CA ASP A 52 4.60 -7.30 -8.35
C ASP A 52 5.90 -8.00 -7.90
N SER A 53 5.72 -9.16 -7.29
CA SER A 53 6.76 -10.13 -6.96
C SER A 53 6.76 -11.30 -7.95
N ALA A 54 5.83 -11.31 -8.91
CA ALA A 54 5.71 -12.31 -9.95
C ALA A 54 6.61 -11.96 -11.15
N VAL A 55 7.93 -11.96 -10.93
CA VAL A 55 8.90 -11.84 -12.01
C VAL A 55 9.01 -13.19 -12.72
N PHE A 56 8.82 -13.23 -14.04
CA PHE A 56 9.11 -14.43 -14.83
C PHE A 56 10.65 -14.59 -14.97
N PRO A 57 11.28 -15.62 -14.39
CA PRO A 57 12.75 -15.73 -14.35
C PRO A 57 13.36 -16.29 -15.65
N GLY A 58 12.53 -16.70 -16.61
CA GLY A 58 12.98 -17.29 -17.87
C GLY A 58 13.43 -16.25 -18.90
N GLY A 59 14.24 -16.69 -19.87
CA GLY A 59 14.61 -15.84 -21.01
C GLY A 59 13.41 -15.57 -21.91
N THR A 60 13.16 -14.28 -22.19
CA THR A 60 12.11 -13.85 -23.12
C THR A 60 12.72 -13.23 -24.38
N PRO A 61 12.05 -13.33 -25.55
CA PRO A 61 12.46 -12.61 -26.75
C PRO A 61 12.53 -11.10 -26.50
N ARG A 62 13.52 -10.42 -27.09
CA ARG A 62 13.72 -8.96 -26.92
C ARG A 62 12.54 -8.13 -27.44
N ASP A 63 11.78 -8.68 -28.38
CA ASP A 63 10.62 -8.08 -29.03
C ASP A 63 9.28 -8.57 -28.46
N LEU A 64 9.28 -9.24 -27.29
CA LEU A 64 8.08 -9.77 -26.65
C LEU A 64 6.99 -8.71 -26.46
N SER A 65 7.37 -7.50 -26.06
CA SER A 65 6.42 -6.39 -25.86
C SER A 65 5.81 -5.90 -27.19
N THR A 66 6.64 -5.74 -28.22
CA THR A 66 6.19 -5.21 -29.52
C THR A 66 5.40 -6.22 -30.34
N ARG A 67 5.64 -7.52 -30.14
CA ARG A 67 5.01 -8.61 -30.90
C ARG A 67 4.11 -9.49 -30.02
N HIS A 68 3.64 -8.96 -28.90
CA HIS A 68 2.87 -9.69 -27.90
C HIS A 68 1.72 -10.52 -28.51
N ASP A 69 0.95 -9.93 -29.43
CA ASP A 69 -0.16 -10.61 -30.11
C ASP A 69 0.29 -11.81 -30.94
N ALA A 70 1.45 -11.72 -31.58
CA ALA A 70 2.02 -12.82 -32.34
C ALA A 70 2.53 -13.95 -31.44
N TYR A 71 2.85 -13.68 -30.18
CA TYR A 71 3.19 -14.72 -29.21
C TYR A 71 1.96 -15.32 -28.53
N LEU A 72 0.94 -14.51 -28.20
CA LEU A 72 -0.26 -14.99 -27.53
C LEU A 72 -1.26 -15.69 -28.44
N TYR A 73 -1.42 -15.22 -29.68
CA TYR A 73 -2.52 -15.65 -30.55
C TYR A 73 -2.09 -16.54 -31.71
N ARG A 74 -0.79 -16.81 -31.89
CA ARG A 74 -0.29 -17.65 -32.99
C ARG A 74 -0.55 -19.15 -32.80
N THR A 75 -0.87 -19.61 -31.60
CA THR A 75 -1.37 -20.98 -31.36
C THR A 75 -2.89 -21.07 -31.48
N ARG A 76 -3.41 -20.75 -32.67
CA ARG A 76 -4.61 -21.37 -33.23
C ARG A 76 -4.38 -21.65 -34.70
N GLN A 77 -3.45 -22.56 -35.00
CA GLN A 77 -3.46 -23.26 -36.28
C GLN A 77 -3.39 -24.78 -36.05
N SER A 78 -4.46 -25.43 -36.50
CA SER A 78 -4.68 -26.87 -36.65
C SER A 78 -4.87 -27.66 -35.35
N LYS A 79 -5.97 -28.39 -35.17
CA LYS A 79 -6.59 -29.32 -36.12
C LYS A 79 -8.12 -29.29 -36.04
#